data_AF-A0A2D0JWX4-F1
#
_entry.id   AF-A0A2D0JWX4-F1
#
_cell.length_a   1.000
_cell.length_b   1.000
_cell.length_c   1.000
_cell.angle_alpha   90.00
_cell.angle_beta   90.00
_cell.angle_gamma   90.00
#
_symmetry.space_group_name_H-M   'P 1'
#
loop_
_entity.id
_entity.type
_entity.pdbx_description
1 polymer ?
#
loop_
_entity_poly.entity_id
_entity_poly.type
_entity_poly.pdbx_seq_one_letter_code
_entity_poly.pdbx_strand_id
1 'polypeptide(L)'
;MPGILCASPEYLLKHGTPKHPQDLSHHKSIIYSLHQHISPTRLQLFRNHVVRKHEIEQVELSGSFYLNNVGAIYQAVYHGAGIHAGPAWLFDEAIDSGKLIRLLPDWQLSALPVHLLRMKSHYVPNRISVLIDWIALCWKDIDKLKKTE
;
A
#
# COMPACT_ATOMS: atom_id res chain seq x y z
N MET A 1 -5.64 5.05 4.49
CA MET A 1 -4.79 3.93 4.96
C MET A 1 -3.39 4.09 4.38
N PRO A 2 -2.31 3.89 5.17
CA PRO A 2 -0.95 4.12 4.68
C PRO A 2 -0.54 3.05 3.66
N GLY A 3 0.11 3.49 2.59
CA GLY A 3 0.79 2.61 1.65
C GLY A 3 2.25 2.40 2.03
N ILE A 4 2.80 1.26 1.66
CA ILE A 4 4.22 0.94 1.78
C ILE A 4 4.76 0.41 0.45
N LEU A 5 6.08 0.47 0.31
CA LEU A 5 6.84 -0.30 -0.68
C LEU A 5 7.57 -1.43 0.04
N CYS A 6 7.50 -2.64 -0.50
CA CYS A 6 8.23 -3.77 0.07
C CYS A 6 8.71 -4.77 -0.99
N ALA A 7 9.72 -5.55 -0.61
CA ALA A 7 10.25 -6.66 -1.38
C ALA A 7 10.85 -7.71 -0.44
N SER A 8 11.07 -8.93 -0.93
CA SER A 8 11.79 -9.95 -0.14
C SER A 8 13.30 -9.65 -0.07
N PRO A 9 13.98 -10.07 1.01
CA PRO A 9 15.43 -10.00 1.11
C PRO A 9 16.14 -10.68 -0.08
N GLU A 10 15.61 -11.82 -0.54
CA GLU A 10 16.18 -12.56 -1.67
C GLU A 10 16.16 -11.74 -2.97
N TYR A 11 15.06 -11.01 -3.23
CA TYR A 11 14.99 -10.13 -4.39
C TYR A 11 16.04 -9.01 -4.32
N LEU A 12 16.18 -8.39 -3.14
CA LEU A 12 17.10 -7.27 -2.92
C LEU A 12 18.58 -7.69 -2.98
N LEU A 13 18.90 -8.92 -2.56
CA LEU A 13 20.24 -9.49 -2.73
C LEU A 13 20.64 -9.64 -4.20
N LYS A 14 19.68 -9.99 -5.07
CA LYS A 14 19.92 -10.21 -6.50
C LYS A 14 19.90 -8.92 -7.32
N HIS A 15 19.02 -7.97 -6.96
CA HIS A 15 18.74 -6.78 -7.77
C HIS A 15 19.23 -5.47 -7.14
N GLY A 16 19.77 -5.50 -5.92
CA GLY A 16 20.11 -4.31 -5.15
C GLY A 16 18.91 -3.73 -4.40
N THR A 17 19.20 -2.79 -3.49
CA THR A 17 18.16 -2.09 -2.71
C THR A 17 18.00 -0.66 -3.24
N PRO A 18 16.79 -0.24 -3.67
CA PRO A 18 16.55 1.13 -4.12
C PRO A 18 16.74 2.10 -2.96
N LYS A 19 17.47 3.19 -3.20
CA LYS A 19 17.75 4.25 -2.22
C LYS A 19 16.98 5.53 -2.51
N HIS A 20 16.52 5.70 -3.74
CA HIS A 20 15.71 6.81 -4.20
C HIS A 20 14.46 6.31 -4.94
N PRO A 21 13.32 7.04 -4.91
CA PRO A 21 12.13 6.66 -5.66
C PRO A 21 12.38 6.35 -7.13
N GLN A 22 13.26 7.11 -7.79
CA GLN A 22 13.58 6.91 -9.21
C GLN A 22 14.24 5.56 -9.51
N ASP A 23 14.92 4.96 -8.53
CA ASP A 23 15.54 3.64 -8.68
C ASP A 23 14.49 2.55 -8.95
N LEU A 24 13.24 2.76 -8.50
CA LEU A 24 12.13 1.80 -8.69
C LEU A 24 11.84 1.51 -10.17
N SER A 25 12.15 2.45 -11.07
CA SER A 25 11.99 2.25 -12.52
C SER A 25 12.90 1.14 -13.07
N HIS A 26 14.02 0.85 -12.40
CA HIS A 26 14.97 -0.20 -12.75
C HIS A 26 14.67 -1.55 -12.10
N HIS A 27 13.68 -1.61 -11.22
CA HIS A 27 13.27 -2.83 -10.54
C HIS A 27 12.02 -3.44 -11.16
N LYS A 28 11.90 -4.77 -11.06
CA LYS A 28 10.67 -5.48 -11.38
C LYS A 28 9.59 -5.08 -10.39
N SER A 29 8.42 -4.73 -10.93
CA SER A 29 7.29 -4.29 -10.13
C SER A 29 6.09 -5.21 -10.31
N ILE A 30 5.43 -5.53 -9.19
CA ILE A 30 4.18 -6.28 -9.13
C ILE A 30 3.05 -5.26 -8.94
N ILE A 31 2.19 -5.15 -9.95
CA ILE A 31 1.13 -4.15 -10.03
C ILE A 31 -0.21 -4.82 -9.74
N TYR A 32 -0.99 -4.22 -8.83
CA TYR A 32 -2.37 -4.65 -8.63
C TYR A 32 -3.25 -4.09 -9.77
N SER A 33 -3.72 -4.97 -10.66
CA SER A 33 -4.35 -4.61 -11.93
C SER A 33 -5.76 -4.01 -11.79
N LEU A 34 -6.41 -4.20 -10.64
CA LEU A 34 -7.70 -3.56 -10.34
C LEU A 34 -7.55 -2.16 -9.73
N HIS A 35 -6.34 -1.58 -9.76
CA HIS A 35 -6.18 -0.16 -9.45
C HIS A 35 -7.05 0.67 -10.38
N GLN A 36 -7.92 1.49 -9.80
CA GLN A 36 -8.85 2.36 -10.53
C GLN A 36 -8.18 3.64 -11.07
N HIS A 37 -6.85 3.75 -10.96
CA HIS A 37 -6.08 4.87 -11.49
C HIS A 37 -5.74 4.65 -12.97
N ILE A 38 -5.78 5.74 -13.74
CA ILE A 38 -5.49 5.78 -15.19
C ILE A 38 -4.08 5.23 -15.50
N SER A 39 -3.13 5.35 -14.56
CA SER A 39 -1.83 4.69 -14.65
C SER A 39 -1.52 3.96 -13.34
N PRO A 40 -1.71 2.63 -13.26
CA PRO A 40 -1.44 1.83 -12.06
C PRO A 40 0.07 1.63 -11.81
N THR A 41 0.91 1.97 -12.80
CA THR A 41 2.37 1.95 -12.74
C THR A 41 2.97 3.28 -12.28
N ARG A 42 2.22 4.38 -12.33
CA ARG A 42 2.71 5.68 -11.87
C ARG A 42 2.50 5.85 -10.37
N LEU A 43 3.60 5.96 -9.64
CA LEU A 43 3.57 6.25 -8.21
C LEU A 43 3.94 7.71 -7.95
N GLN A 44 3.31 8.27 -6.92
CA GLN A 44 3.67 9.55 -6.35
C GLN A 44 4.11 9.33 -4.90
N LEU A 45 5.32 9.80 -4.59
CA LEU A 45 5.93 9.67 -3.28
C LEU A 45 6.24 11.05 -2.70
N PHE A 46 6.03 11.18 -1.39
CA PHE A 46 6.26 12.40 -0.63
C PHE A 46 7.35 12.14 0.40
N ARG A 47 8.37 13.00 0.45
CA ARG A 47 9.42 12.86 1.45
C ARG A 47 8.94 13.32 2.83
N ASN A 48 9.07 12.45 3.83
CA ASN A 48 8.85 12.80 5.22
C ASN A 48 9.94 13.77 5.68
N HIS A 49 9.58 14.75 6.52
CA HIS A 49 10.49 15.68 7.22
C HIS A 49 11.00 16.94 6.51
N VAL A 50 10.28 17.53 5.54
CA VAL A 50 10.65 18.88 5.07
C VAL A 50 9.52 19.88 5.32
N VAL A 51 9.61 20.54 6.48
CA VAL A 51 8.75 21.65 6.96
C VAL A 51 8.71 22.86 6.00
N ARG A 52 9.49 22.85 4.90
CA ARG A 52 9.60 24.01 3.99
C ARG A 52 9.55 23.72 2.48
N LYS A 53 9.51 22.45 2.03
CA LYS A 53 9.31 22.06 0.62
C LYS A 53 8.93 20.59 0.61
N HIS A 54 7.68 20.26 0.27
CA HIS A 54 7.31 18.88 -0.01
C HIS A 54 8.09 18.44 -1.26
N GLU A 55 9.13 17.63 -1.08
CA GLU A 55 9.78 16.96 -2.19
C GLU A 55 8.81 15.87 -2.66
N ILE A 56 8.34 16.03 -3.88
CA ILE A 56 7.38 15.14 -4.53
C ILE A 56 8.13 14.45 -5.66
N GLU A 57 8.20 13.14 -5.60
CA GLU A 57 8.75 12.32 -6.66
C GLU A 57 7.61 11.58 -7.38
N GLN A 58 7.68 11.62 -8.71
CA GLN A 58 6.83 10.80 -9.56
C GLN A 58 7.70 9.80 -10.29
N VAL A 59 7.37 8.52 -10.16
CA VAL A 59 8.12 7.43 -10.78
C VAL A 59 7.17 6.52 -11.53
N GLU A 60 7.62 6.07 -12.70
CA GLU A 60 6.96 5.04 -13.48
C GLU A 60 7.59 3.69 -13.16
N LEU A 61 6.78 2.76 -12.64
CA LEU A 61 7.20 1.39 -12.39
C LEU A 61 7.31 0.61 -13.69
N SER A 62 8.26 -0.32 -13.78
CA SER A 62 8.45 -1.17 -14.96
C SER A 62 7.25 -2.08 -15.32
N GLY A 63 6.32 -2.31 -14.38
CA GLY A 63 5.09 -3.08 -14.62
C GLY A 63 5.33 -4.53 -15.07
N SER A 64 6.26 -5.26 -14.45
CA SER A 64 6.65 -6.61 -14.92
C SER A 64 5.59 -7.69 -14.67
N PHE A 65 4.75 -7.53 -13.65
CA PHE A 65 3.70 -8.48 -13.29
C PHE A 65 2.42 -7.74 -12.94
N TYR A 66 1.28 -8.19 -13.48
CA TYR A 66 -0.04 -7.64 -13.18
C TYR A 66 -0.93 -8.71 -12.55
N LEU A 67 -1.45 -8.46 -11.36
CA LEU A 67 -2.25 -9.40 -10.59
C LEU A 67 -3.51 -8.72 -10.05
N ASN A 68 -4.64 -9.42 -10.04
CA ASN A 68 -5.92 -8.92 -9.52
C ASN A 68 -6.29 -9.53 -8.15
N ASN A 69 -5.36 -10.23 -7.49
CA ASN A 69 -5.59 -10.90 -6.22
C ASN A 69 -4.51 -10.53 -5.20
N VAL A 70 -4.92 -10.05 -4.03
CA VAL A 70 -4.01 -9.58 -2.97
C VAL A 70 -3.17 -10.70 -2.35
N GLY A 71 -3.71 -11.91 -2.22
CA GLY A 71 -2.96 -13.07 -1.74
C GLY A 71 -1.90 -13.53 -2.74
N ALA A 72 -2.22 -13.50 -4.04
CA ALA A 72 -1.26 -13.79 -5.10
C ALA A 72 -0.12 -12.74 -5.14
N ILE A 73 -0.45 -11.46 -4.94
CA ILE A 73 0.55 -10.39 -4.81
C ILE A 73 1.45 -10.66 -3.61
N TYR A 74 0.87 -10.95 -2.45
CA TYR A 74 1.63 -11.26 -1.25
C TYR A 74 2.63 -12.39 -1.51
N GLN A 75 2.17 -13.52 -2.08
CA GLN A 75 3.04 -14.66 -2.40
C GLN A 75 4.13 -14.29 -3.42
N ALA A 76 3.81 -13.50 -4.44
CA ALA A 76 4.78 -13.06 -5.43
C ALA A 76 5.89 -12.18 -4.81
N VAL A 77 5.53 -11.25 -3.92
CA VAL A 77 6.49 -10.40 -3.21
C VAL A 77 7.33 -11.25 -2.25
N TYR A 78 6.68 -12.12 -1.46
CA TYR A 78 7.30 -13.01 -0.50
C TYR A 78 8.37 -13.92 -1.14
N HIS A 79 8.07 -14.47 -2.32
CA HIS A 79 8.99 -15.32 -3.08
C HIS A 79 9.89 -14.54 -4.06
N GLY A 80 10.01 -13.22 -3.90
CA GLY A 80 11.01 -12.41 -4.60
C GLY A 80 10.78 -12.20 -6.09
N ALA A 81 9.52 -12.15 -6.53
CA ALA A 81 9.19 -11.84 -7.92
C ALA A 81 9.35 -10.34 -8.27
N GLY A 82 9.40 -9.46 -7.27
CA GLY A 82 9.59 -8.02 -7.47
C GLY A 82 9.20 -7.16 -6.26
N ILE A 83 9.16 -5.86 -6.50
CA ILE A 83 8.71 -4.83 -5.55
C ILE A 83 7.20 -4.63 -5.71
N HIS A 84 6.49 -4.41 -4.61
CA HIS A 84 5.09 -4.00 -4.63
C HIS A 84 4.87 -2.72 -3.81
N ALA A 85 4.03 -1.83 -4.34
CA ALA A 85 3.46 -0.69 -3.64
C ALA A 85 2.01 -1.00 -3.28
N GLY A 86 1.71 -1.05 -1.99
CA GLY A 86 0.41 -1.51 -1.54
C GLY A 86 0.08 -1.16 -0.09
N PRO A 87 -1.10 -1.57 0.38
CA PRO A 87 -1.51 -1.32 1.75
C PRO A 87 -0.59 -1.99 2.78
N ALA A 88 -0.22 -1.25 3.83
CA ALA A 88 0.66 -1.76 4.90
C ALA A 88 0.16 -3.07 5.52
N TRP A 89 -1.14 -3.16 5.84
CA TRP A 89 -1.73 -4.31 6.52
C TRP A 89 -1.53 -5.66 5.82
N LEU A 90 -1.30 -5.66 4.50
CA LEU A 90 -1.06 -6.89 3.76
C LEU A 90 0.31 -7.51 4.07
N PHE A 91 1.26 -6.70 4.57
CA PHE A 91 2.66 -7.08 4.74
C PHE A 91 3.21 -6.87 6.15
N ASP A 92 2.45 -6.24 7.06
CA ASP A 92 2.91 -5.89 8.43
C ASP A 92 3.59 -7.09 9.12
N GLU A 93 2.94 -8.26 9.20
CA GLU A 93 3.50 -9.46 9.86
C GLU A 93 4.81 -9.95 9.21
N ALA A 94 4.87 -9.93 7.88
CA ALA A 94 6.05 -10.37 7.15
C ALA A 94 7.22 -9.38 7.29
N ILE A 95 6.93 -8.10 7.45
CA ILE A 95 7.92 -7.06 7.73
C ILE A 95 8.43 -7.18 9.17
N ASP A 96 7.52 -7.34 10.13
CA ASP A 96 7.84 -7.48 11.55
C ASP A 96 8.69 -8.73 11.83
N SER A 97 8.43 -9.82 11.10
CA SER A 97 9.23 -11.05 11.15
C SER A 97 10.50 -11.03 10.29
N GLY A 98 10.79 -9.92 9.58
CA GLY A 98 11.98 -9.77 8.73
C GLY A 98 11.97 -10.58 7.43
N LYS A 99 10.84 -11.21 7.09
CA LYS A 99 10.65 -11.98 5.85
C LYS A 99 10.46 -11.08 4.63
N LEU A 100 10.00 -9.85 4.85
CA LEU A 100 9.93 -8.78 3.87
C LEU A 100 10.65 -7.54 4.41
N ILE A 101 11.17 -6.72 3.51
CA ILE A 101 11.86 -5.48 3.84
C ILE A 101 11.04 -4.30 3.32
N ARG A 102 10.70 -3.37 4.22
CA ARG A 102 10.14 -2.08 3.84
C ARG A 102 11.19 -1.23 3.14
N LEU A 103 10.85 -0.70 1.97
CA LEU A 103 11.72 0.12 1.14
C LEU A 103 11.38 1.61 1.30
N LEU A 104 12.37 2.46 1.05
CA LEU A 104 12.23 3.92 1.04
C LEU A 104 11.48 4.47 2.27
N PRO A 105 11.90 4.17 3.51
CA PRO A 105 11.16 4.54 4.73
C PRO A 105 10.95 6.05 4.91
N ASP A 106 11.84 6.86 4.33
CA ASP A 106 11.76 8.33 4.31
C ASP A 106 10.70 8.86 3.34
N TRP A 107 10.10 7.99 2.53
CA TRP A 107 9.09 8.34 1.55
C TRP A 107 7.73 7.73 1.92
N GLN A 108 6.67 8.50 1.68
CA GLN A 108 5.29 8.07 1.86
C GLN A 108 4.56 7.99 0.53
N LEU A 109 3.77 6.93 0.37
CA LEU A 109 2.77 6.82 -0.68
C LEU A 109 1.51 7.60 -0.29
N SER A 110 0.80 8.11 -1.29
CA SER A 110 -0.55 8.66 -1.09
C SER A 110 -1.44 7.65 -0.36
N ALA A 111 -2.08 8.10 0.71
CA ALA A 111 -3.01 7.27 1.45
C ALA A 111 -4.22 6.92 0.58
N LEU A 112 -4.57 5.63 0.53
CA LEU A 112 -5.79 5.19 -0.13
C LEU A 112 -7.00 5.50 0.78
N PRO A 113 -8.00 6.26 0.31
CA PRO A 113 -9.22 6.49 1.07
C PRO A 113 -10.05 5.20 1.13
N VAL A 114 -10.76 5.02 2.23
CA VAL A 114 -11.73 3.93 2.40
C VAL A 114 -13.10 4.56 2.53
N HIS A 115 -14.05 4.04 1.76
CA HIS A 115 -15.39 4.58 1.66
C HIS A 115 -16.42 3.55 2.10
N LEU A 116 -17.42 3.99 2.84
CA LEU A 116 -18.61 3.22 3.12
C LEU A 116 -19.70 3.63 2.10
N LEU A 117 -20.10 2.70 1.25
CA LEU A 117 -21.03 2.99 0.15
C LEU A 117 -22.44 2.50 0.46
N ARG A 118 -23.41 3.35 0.12
CA ARG A 118 -24.84 3.11 0.28
C ARG A 118 -25.56 3.69 -0.93
N MET A 119 -26.57 2.99 -1.44
CA MET A 119 -27.46 3.58 -2.44
C MET A 119 -28.20 4.79 -1.86
N LYS A 120 -28.28 5.86 -2.64
CA LYS A 120 -29.04 7.06 -2.26
C LYS A 120 -30.51 6.66 -2.05
N SER A 121 -31.03 6.97 -0.86
CA SER A 121 -32.41 6.69 -0.48
C SER A 121 -32.92 7.86 0.37
N HIS A 122 -34.20 8.23 0.17
CA HIS A 122 -34.89 9.24 0.97
C HIS A 122 -35.10 8.78 2.42
N TYR A 123 -35.23 7.47 2.64
CA TYR A 123 -35.33 6.87 3.96
C TYR A 123 -34.11 6.01 4.24
N VAL A 124 -33.44 6.28 5.37
CA VAL A 124 -32.35 5.45 5.89
C VAL A 124 -32.85 4.83 7.20
N PRO A 125 -33.06 3.50 7.25
CA PRO A 125 -33.44 2.83 8.49
C PRO A 125 -32.41 3.11 9.59
N ASN A 126 -32.86 3.36 10.83
CA ASN A 126 -31.97 3.72 11.94
C ASN A 126 -30.86 2.67 12.18
N ARG A 127 -31.16 1.38 12.01
CA ARG A 127 -30.17 0.29 12.09
C ARG A 127 -28.98 0.47 11.15
N ILE A 128 -29.21 1.06 9.97
CA ILE A 128 -28.16 1.32 8.99
C ILE A 128 -27.33 2.50 9.46
N SER A 129 -27.94 3.61 9.88
CA SER A 129 -27.21 4.77 10.42
C SER A 129 -26.32 4.38 11.61
N VAL A 130 -26.87 3.65 12.57
CA VAL A 130 -26.12 3.18 13.75
C VAL A 130 -24.97 2.25 13.34
N LEU A 131 -25.17 1.36 12.36
CA LEU A 131 -24.09 0.51 11.84
C LEU A 131 -22.99 1.32 11.16
N ILE A 132 -23.36 2.32 10.35
CA ILE A 132 -22.40 3.22 9.69
C ILE A 132 -21.55 3.95 10.74
N ASP A 133 -22.20 4.51 11.76
CA ASP A 133 -21.52 5.24 12.84
C ASP A 133 -20.60 4.31 13.63
N TRP A 134 -21.06 3.09 13.94
CA TRP A 134 -20.27 2.09 14.63
C TRP A 134 -19.04 1.66 13.83
N ILE A 135 -19.19 1.36 12.53
CA ILE A 135 -18.05 1.02 11.65
C ILE A 135 -17.06 2.20 11.58
N ALA A 136 -17.56 3.43 11.48
CA ALA A 136 -16.71 4.63 11.43
C ALA A 136 -15.92 4.83 12.74
N LEU A 137 -16.49 4.49 13.89
CA LEU A 137 -15.79 4.47 15.18
C LEU A 137 -14.70 3.38 15.20
N CYS A 138 -15.06 2.14 14.85
CA CYS A 138 -14.09 1.03 14.79
C CYS A 138 -12.92 1.33 13.85
N TRP A 139 -13.17 2.00 12.72
CA TRP A 139 -12.14 2.37 11.77
C TRP A 139 -11.13 3.39 12.32
N LYS A 140 -11.55 4.30 13.22
CA LYS A 140 -10.65 5.25 13.88
C LYS A 140 -9.68 4.56 14.83
N ASP A 141 -10.12 3.48 15.46
CA ASP A 141 -9.33 2.69 16.41
C ASP A 141 -8.75 1.41 15.78
N ILE A 142 -8.64 1.34 14.44
CA ILE A 142 -8.23 0.12 13.74
C ILE A 142 -6.83 -0.37 14.16
N ASP A 143 -5.93 0.55 14.50
CA ASP A 143 -4.59 0.23 15.00
C ASP A 143 -4.60 -0.38 16.41
N LYS A 144 -5.65 -0.11 17.21
CA LYS A 144 -5.83 -0.71 18.53
C LYS A 144 -6.49 -2.09 18.43
N LEU A 145 -7.42 -2.26 17.48
CA LEU A 145 -8.11 -3.54 17.26
C LEU A 145 -7.15 -4.65 16.81
N LYS A 146 -6.14 -4.33 15.99
CA LYS A 146 -5.10 -5.27 15.54
C LYS A 146 -4.26 -5.92 16.65
N LYS A 147 -4.24 -5.38 17.88
CA LYS A 147 -3.40 -5.87 18.98
C LYS A 147 -4.10 -6.84 19.96
N THR A 148 -5.33 -7.26 19.64
CA THR A 148 -6.20 -7.99 20.61
C THR A 148 -6.41 -9.47 20.28
N GLU A 149 -5.63 -10.04 19.36
CA GLU A 149 -5.66 -11.49 19.04
C GLU A 149 -4.31 -12.16 19.33
#